data_AF-A0A7Y4ZD96-F1
#
_entry.id   AF-A0A7Y4ZD96-F1
#
_cell.length_a   1.000
_cell.length_b   1.000
_cell.length_c   1.000
_cell.angle_alpha   90.00
_cell.angle_beta   90.00
_cell.angle_gamma   90.00
#
_symmetry.space_group_name_H-M   'P 1'
#
loop_
_entity.id
_entity.type
_entity.pdbx_description
1 polymer ?
#
loop_
_entity_poly.entity_id
_entity_poly.type
_entity_poly.pdbx_seq_one_letter_code
_entity_poly.pdbx_strand_id
1 'polypeptide(L)'
;MIEIGKINTLKVISRLGTQVYLGSETSVKVLLVDKKSPQCQVGDALEAFVYVDTEGHLAATSTIPKALVGEIASLKVVSLNYVGAFLDWGLPKDLLVPFGEQHHELEVGKSYLVRL
;
A
#
# COMPACT_ATOMS: atom_id res chain seq x y z
N MET A 1 16.35 6.19 1.75
CA MET A 1 15.42 6.79 0.77
C MET A 1 14.11 6.06 0.91
N ILE A 2 12.97 6.74 0.80
CA ILE A 2 11.66 6.08 0.92
C ILE A 2 11.31 5.46 -0.42
N GLU A 3 11.06 4.15 -0.45
CA GLU A 3 10.66 3.41 -1.64
C GLU A 3 9.13 3.19 -1.66
N ILE A 4 8.46 3.77 -2.65
CA ILE A 4 7.02 3.61 -2.86
C ILE A 4 6.75 2.19 -3.38
N GLY A 5 5.70 1.54 -2.86
CA GLY A 5 5.33 0.19 -3.24
C GLY A 5 6.18 -0.89 -2.56
N LYS A 6 6.94 -0.54 -1.52
CA LYS A 6 7.79 -1.46 -0.75
C LYS A 6 7.63 -1.25 0.75
N ILE A 7 8.11 -2.22 1.51
CA ILE A 7 8.27 -2.12 2.96
C ILE A 7 9.50 -1.27 3.25
N ASN A 8 9.32 -0.27 4.11
CA ASN A 8 10.37 0.61 4.57
C ASN A 8 10.46 0.54 6.09
N THR A 9 11.67 0.51 6.63
CA THR A 9 11.91 0.73 8.06
C THR A 9 12.07 2.22 8.32
N LEU A 10 11.08 2.84 8.96
CA LEU A 10 11.01 4.28 9.21
C LEU A 10 10.92 4.58 10.71
N LYS A 11 11.50 5.69 11.15
CA LYS A 11 11.41 6.12 12.55
C LYS A 11 10.13 6.90 12.80
N VAL A 12 9.54 6.73 13.97
CA VAL A 12 8.48 7.59 14.47
C VAL A 12 9.07 8.95 14.83
N ILE A 13 8.72 9.98 14.06
CA ILE A 13 9.25 11.33 14.24
C ILE A 13 8.29 12.25 15.03
N SER A 14 7.01 11.92 15.05
CA SER A 14 5.99 12.67 15.78
C SER A 14 4.76 11.81 16.00
N ARG A 15 4.08 12.04 17.13
CA ARG A 15 2.80 11.43 17.48
C ARG A 15 1.87 12.52 17.99
N LEU A 16 0.73 12.70 17.33
CA LEU A 16 -0.32 13.64 17.70
C LEU A 16 -1.62 12.86 17.92
N GLY A 17 -1.88 12.49 19.18
CA GLY A 17 -3.02 11.63 19.52
C GLY A 17 -2.94 10.26 18.83
N THR A 18 -3.84 10.03 17.88
CA THR A 18 -3.92 8.80 17.07
C THR A 18 -3.06 8.86 15.80
N GLN A 19 -2.65 10.05 15.37
CA GLN A 19 -1.83 10.25 14.18
C GLN A 19 -0.37 9.99 14.50
N VAL A 20 0.26 9.11 13.72
CA VAL A 20 1.67 8.76 13.84
C VAL A 20 2.36 9.12 12.53
N TYR A 21 3.42 9.93 12.62
CA TYR A 21 4.23 10.31 11.47
C TYR A 21 5.54 9.54 11.48
N LEU A 22 5.86 8.95 10.33
CA LEU A 22 7.06 8.18 10.08
C LEU A 22 8.00 8.94 9.14
N GLY A 23 9.30 8.77 9.33
CA GLY A 23 10.32 9.33 8.44
C GLY A 23 11.74 9.15 8.96
N SER A 24 12.68 9.82 8.31
CA SER A 24 14.03 10.08 8.79
C SER A 24 14.26 11.59 8.88
N GLU A 25 15.36 12.02 9.51
CA GLU A 25 15.72 13.45 9.62
C GLU A 25 15.82 14.16 8.26
N THR A 26 16.09 13.40 7.20
CA THR A 26 16.32 13.88 5.83
C THR A 26 15.21 13.50 4.84
N SER A 27 14.17 12.77 5.26
CA SER A 27 13.10 12.32 4.37
C SER A 27 11.83 13.13 4.53
N VAL A 28 10.96 13.03 3.52
CA VAL A 28 9.56 13.45 3.62
C VAL A 28 8.89 12.69 4.76
N LYS A 29 7.98 13.36 5.47
CA LYS A 29 7.16 12.77 6.53
C LYS A 29 6.00 12.01 5.91
N VAL A 30 5.73 10.80 6.39
CA VAL A 30 4.67 9.93 5.89
C VAL A 30 3.69 9.65 7.04
N LEU A 31 2.39 9.76 6.77
CA LEU A 31 1.36 9.46 7.77
C LEU A 31 1.11 7.95 7.82
N LEU A 32 1.13 7.37 9.03
CA LEU A 32 0.68 6.00 9.25
C LEU A 32 -0.85 5.98 9.34
N VAL A 33 -1.51 5.32 8.38
CA VAL A 33 -2.97 5.32 8.21
C VAL A 33 -3.64 4.00 8.62
N ASP A 34 -3.06 3.30 9.59
CA ASP A 34 -3.62 2.05 10.10
C ASP A 34 -4.93 2.26 10.86
N LYS A 35 -5.86 1.32 10.70
CA LYS A 35 -7.14 1.30 11.45
C LYS A 35 -6.92 1.30 12.97
N LYS A 36 -5.82 0.70 13.42
CA LYS A 36 -5.41 0.65 14.83
C LYS A 36 -4.07 1.35 14.96
N SER A 37 -3.99 2.36 15.82
CA SER A 37 -2.74 3.03 16.14
C SER A 37 -1.78 2.03 16.80
N PRO A 38 -0.53 1.88 16.31
CA PRO A 38 0.43 1.00 16.95
C PRO A 38 0.83 1.51 18.33
N GLN A 39 1.23 0.59 19.20
CA GLN A 39 1.89 0.93 20.46
C GLN A 39 3.36 1.26 20.19
N CYS A 40 3.63 2.48 19.75
CA CYS A 40 4.98 3.00 19.49
C CYS A 40 5.23 4.35 20.16
N GLN A 41 6.50 4.65 20.40
CA GLN A 41 6.98 5.93 20.92
C GLN A 41 7.78 6.68 19.86
N VAL A 42 7.95 7.99 20.06
CA VAL A 42 8.83 8.80 19.19
C VAL A 42 10.26 8.27 19.32
N GLY A 43 10.90 8.02 18.19
CA GLY A 43 12.23 7.40 18.09
C GLY A 43 12.20 5.92 17.68
N ASP A 44 11.07 5.23 17.86
CA ASP A 44 10.95 3.82 17.50
C ASP A 44 11.04 3.62 15.99
N ALA A 45 11.64 2.50 15.56
CA ALA A 45 11.65 2.10 14.16
C ALA A 45 10.48 1.14 13.89
N LEU A 46 9.74 1.40 12.83
CA LEU A 46 8.60 0.60 12.38
C LEU A 46 8.78 0.19 10.92
N GLU A 47 8.43 -1.05 10.62
CA GLU A 47 8.28 -1.51 9.25
C GLU A 47 6.88 -1.13 8.74
N ALA A 48 6.83 -0.41 7.63
CA ALA A 48 5.58 0.01 7.03
C ALA A 48 5.65 -0.05 5.50
N PHE A 49 4.57 -0.50 4.88
CA PHE A 49 4.39 -0.41 3.44
C PHE A 49 4.04 1.04 3.06
N VAL A 50 4.81 1.62 2.14
CA VAL A 50 4.62 3.01 1.71
C VAL A 50 3.94 3.06 0.34
N TYR A 51 2.91 3.89 0.21
CA TYR A 51 2.14 4.07 -1.02
C TYR A 51 1.63 5.50 -1.18
N VAL A 52 1.01 5.79 -2.31
CA VAL A 52 0.35 7.08 -2.59
C VAL A 52 -1.15 6.91 -2.37
N ASP A 53 -1.74 7.78 -1.57
CA ASP A 53 -3.18 7.77 -1.31
C ASP A 53 -3.99 8.37 -2.48
N THR A 54 -5.29 8.55 -2.28
CA THR A 54 -6.21 9.08 -3.30
C THR A 54 -6.04 10.57 -3.55
N GLU A 55 -5.43 11.29 -2.62
CA GLU A 55 -5.18 12.71 -2.71
C GLU A 55 -3.79 13.01 -3.27
N GLY A 56 -3.00 11.97 -3.56
CA GLY A 56 -1.63 12.09 -4.07
C GLY A 56 -0.58 12.25 -2.97
N HIS A 57 -0.95 12.03 -1.70
CA HIS A 57 -0.03 12.13 -0.58
C HIS A 57 0.65 10.79 -0.29
N LEU A 58 1.89 10.84 0.20
CA LEU A 58 2.56 9.65 0.72
C LEU A 58 1.89 9.21 2.02
N ALA A 59 1.52 7.93 2.06
CA ALA A 59 0.95 7.25 3.20
C ALA A 59 1.73 5.97 3.50
N ALA A 60 1.65 5.53 4.76
CA ALA A 60 2.25 4.30 5.24
C ALA A 60 1.20 3.46 5.95
N THR A 61 1.33 2.13 5.88
CA THR A 61 0.50 1.19 6.65
C THR A 61 1.36 0.06 7.19
N SER A 62 1.07 -0.42 8.40
CA SER A 62 1.65 -1.67 8.92
C SER A 62 0.99 -2.91 8.30
N THR A 63 -0.06 -2.73 7.50
CA THR A 63 -0.70 -3.84 6.78
C THR A 63 0.20 -4.22 5.60
N ILE A 64 0.67 -5.45 5.59
CA ILE A 64 1.54 -5.95 4.53
C ILE A 64 0.66 -6.44 3.36
N PRO A 65 0.84 -5.89 2.14
CA PRO A 65 0.13 -6.40 0.97
C PRO A 65 0.59 -7.81 0.61
N LYS A 66 -0.20 -8.50 -0.21
CA LYS A 66 0.13 -9.83 -0.75
C LYS A 66 1.32 -9.82 -1.71
N ALA A 67 1.73 -8.65 -2.19
CA ALA A 67 2.85 -8.45 -3.11
C ALA A 67 3.37 -7.01 -3.07
N LEU A 68 4.66 -6.84 -3.35
CA LEU A 68 5.34 -5.56 -3.48
C LEU A 68 5.59 -5.20 -4.95
N VAL A 69 5.88 -3.93 -5.23
CA VAL A 69 6.22 -3.48 -6.58
C VAL A 69 7.45 -4.22 -7.11
N GLY A 70 7.34 -4.76 -8.32
CA GLY A 70 8.33 -5.60 -8.97
C GLY A 70 8.10 -7.10 -8.80
N GLU A 71 7.23 -7.53 -7.88
CA GLU A 71 6.91 -8.93 -7.65
C GLU A 71 5.77 -9.43 -8.56
N ILE A 72 5.62 -10.75 -8.63
CA ILE A 72 4.51 -11.42 -9.31
C ILE A 72 3.66 -12.12 -8.27
N ALA A 73 2.34 -11.93 -8.33
CA ALA A 73 1.41 -12.57 -7.41
C ALA A 73 0.13 -13.04 -8.09
N SER A 74 -0.46 -14.10 -7.55
CA SER A 74 -1.81 -14.53 -7.91
C SER A 74 -2.83 -13.79 -7.06
N LEU A 75 -3.52 -12.83 -7.67
CA LEU A 75 -4.49 -11.98 -6.99
C LEU A 75 -5.90 -12.21 -7.51
N LYS A 76 -6.88 -12.12 -6.61
CA LYS A 76 -8.30 -12.35 -6.91
C LYS A 76 -8.95 -11.08 -7.42
N VAL A 77 -9.69 -11.15 -8.53
CA VAL A 77 -10.52 -10.06 -9.02
C VAL A 77 -11.75 -9.92 -8.11
N VAL A 78 -11.91 -8.76 -7.51
CA VAL A 78 -13.03 -8.44 -6.60
C VAL A 78 -14.10 -7.58 -7.26
N SER A 79 -13.76 -6.79 -8.28
CA SER A 79 -14.73 -6.04 -9.06
C SER A 79 -14.23 -5.71 -10.47
N LEU A 80 -15.16 -5.35 -11.34
CA LEU A 80 -14.94 -4.83 -12.68
C LEU A 80 -15.72 -3.52 -12.82
N ASN A 81 -15.17 -2.55 -13.55
CA ASN A 81 -15.90 -1.35 -13.94
C ASN A 81 -15.45 -0.87 -15.33
N TYR A 82 -15.86 0.34 -15.72
CA TYR A 82 -15.54 0.90 -17.03
C TYR A 82 -14.05 1.23 -17.24
N VAL A 83 -13.21 1.24 -16.20
CA VAL A 83 -11.75 1.47 -16.34
C VAL A 83 -10.92 0.19 -16.34
N GLY A 84 -11.43 -0.91 -15.77
CA GLY A 84 -10.71 -2.18 -15.72
C GLY A 84 -11.15 -3.10 -14.58
N ALA A 85 -10.24 -3.97 -14.17
CA ALA A 85 -10.44 -4.93 -13.10
C ALA A 85 -9.73 -4.50 -11.82
N PHE A 86 -10.33 -4.80 -10.68
CA PHE A 86 -9.78 -4.50 -9.37
C PHE A 86 -9.43 -5.80 -8.65
N LEU A 87 -8.19 -5.92 -8.19
CA LEU A 87 -7.67 -7.11 -7.54
C LEU A 87 -7.38 -6.88 -6.05
N ASP A 88 -7.81 -7.84 -5.24
CA ASP A 88 -7.52 -7.86 -3.81
C ASP A 88 -6.07 -8.31 -3.56
N TRP A 89 -5.25 -7.32 -3.22
CA TRP A 89 -3.86 -7.48 -2.77
C TRP A 89 -3.67 -7.28 -1.26
N GLY A 90 -4.72 -7.31 -0.46
CA GLY A 90 -4.64 -7.28 1.00
C GLY A 90 -4.59 -5.88 1.65
N LEU A 91 -4.64 -4.80 0.87
CA LEU A 91 -4.80 -3.44 1.41
C LEU A 91 -6.25 -2.96 1.30
N PRO A 92 -6.64 -1.89 2.04
CA PRO A 92 -7.99 -1.33 1.96
C PRO A 92 -8.41 -0.83 0.57
N LYS A 93 -7.43 -0.57 -0.32
CA LYS A 93 -7.67 -0.20 -1.72
C LYS A 93 -7.24 -1.34 -2.62
N ASP A 94 -8.09 -1.74 -3.55
CA ASP A 94 -7.79 -2.77 -4.54
C ASP A 94 -6.87 -2.24 -5.64
N LEU A 95 -6.09 -3.13 -6.27
CA LEU A 95 -5.22 -2.80 -7.40
C LEU A 95 -6.01 -2.75 -8.69
N LEU A 96 -5.93 -1.65 -9.42
CA LEU A 96 -6.49 -1.54 -10.77
C LEU A 96 -5.55 -2.19 -11.78
N VAL A 97 -6.10 -3.10 -12.59
CA VAL A 97 -5.53 -3.54 -13.86
C VAL A 97 -6.38 -2.93 -14.98
N PRO A 98 -5.91 -1.86 -15.64
CA PRO A 98 -6.62 -1.23 -16.73
C PRO A 98 -6.84 -2.20 -17.90
N PHE A 99 -7.92 -2.02 -18.68
CA PHE A 99 -8.17 -2.90 -19.83
C PHE A 99 -7.01 -2.95 -20.83
N GLY A 100 -6.25 -1.86 -20.99
CA GLY A 100 -5.07 -1.82 -21.87
C GLY A 100 -3.91 -2.72 -21.43
N GLU A 101 -3.87 -3.11 -20.15
CA GLU A 101 -2.86 -3.99 -19.57
C GLU A 101 -3.35 -5.45 -19.46
N GLN A 102 -4.61 -5.73 -19.86
CA GLN A 102 -5.20 -7.06 -19.78
C GLN A 102 -4.92 -7.85 -21.07
N HIS A 103 -4.27 -9.01 -20.92
CA HIS A 103 -4.04 -9.92 -22.05
C HIS A 103 -5.30 -10.69 -22.46
N HIS A 104 -6.26 -10.81 -21.55
CA HIS A 104 -7.56 -11.44 -21.73
C HIS A 104 -8.54 -10.85 -20.71
N GLU A 105 -9.83 -11.06 -20.94
CA GLU A 105 -10.88 -10.59 -20.04
C GLU A 105 -10.75 -11.26 -18.66
N LEU A 106 -10.70 -10.42 -17.62
CA LEU A 106 -10.65 -10.85 -16.23
C LEU A 106 -12.06 -11.03 -15.67
N GLU A 107 -12.29 -12.08 -14.89
CA GLU A 107 -13.60 -12.39 -14.32
C GLU A 107 -13.61 -12.23 -12.80
N VAL A 108 -14.67 -11.59 -12.27
CA VAL A 108 -14.88 -11.44 -10.83
C VAL A 108 -14.90 -12.81 -10.16
N GLY A 109 -14.13 -12.94 -9.07
CA GLY A 109 -14.03 -14.16 -8.29
C GLY A 109 -12.87 -15.07 -8.69
N LYS A 110 -12.30 -14.92 -9.89
CA LYS A 110 -11.11 -15.67 -10.33
C LYS A 110 -9.82 -14.99 -9.92
N SER A 111 -8.73 -15.77 -9.88
CA SER A 111 -7.38 -15.26 -9.57
C SER A 111 -6.47 -15.35 -10.78
N TYR A 112 -5.63 -14.34 -10.96
CA TYR A 112 -4.72 -14.21 -12.09
C TYR A 112 -3.33 -13.80 -11.63
N LEU A 113 -2.30 -14.24 -12.35
CA LEU A 113 -0.94 -13.78 -12.13
C LEU A 113 -0.79 -12.37 -12.67
N VAL A 114 -0.37 -11.45 -11.81
CA VAL A 114 -0.09 -10.05 -12.13
C VAL A 114 1.29 -9.67 -11.66
N ARG A 115 1.96 -8.78 -12.40
CA ARG A 115 3.22 -8.16 -11.99
C ARG A 115 2.91 -6.74 -11.52
N LEU A 116 3.41 -6.37 -10.34
CA LEU A 116 3.22 -5.06 -9.72
C LEU A 116 4.32 -4.07 -10.11
#